data_AF-D8M787-F1
#
_entry.id   AF-D8M787-F1
#
_cell.length_a   1.000
_cell.length_b   1.000
_cell.length_c   1.000
_cell.angle_alpha   90.00
_cell.angle_beta   90.00
_cell.angle_gamma   90.00
#
_symmetry.space_group_name_H-M   'P 1'
#
loop_
_entity.id
_entity.type
_entity.pdbx_description
1 polymer ?
#
loop_
_entity_poly.entity_id
_entity_poly.type
_entity_poly.pdbx_seq_one_letter_code
_entity_poly.pdbx_strand_id
1 'polypeptide(L)' 'MSQLTEKKWYKLASVCLHRGDKADFGHYVAAYREEGVKEWVLCNDSKVVLAADAPISECYLAFYEKKL' A
#
# COMPACT_ATOMS: atom_id res chain seq x y z
N MET A 1 0.10 39.06 -0.93
CA MET A 1 0.71 38.02 -0.08
C MET A 1 0.26 36.67 -0.62
N SER A 2 1.14 35.92 -1.28
CA SER A 2 0.81 34.56 -1.74
C SER A 2 0.74 33.64 -0.53
N GLN A 3 -0.38 32.95 -0.35
CA GLN A 3 -0.44 31.85 0.61
C GLN A 3 0.52 30.78 0.12
N LEU A 4 1.66 30.63 0.81
CA LEU A 4 2.51 29.45 0.70
C LEU A 4 1.64 28.26 1.10
N THR A 5 1.19 27.47 0.12
CA THR A 5 0.49 26.22 0.39
C THR A 5 1.43 25.33 1.19
N GLU A 6 1.11 25.06 2.45
CA GLU A 6 1.89 24.14 3.29
C GLU A 6 2.04 22.80 2.55
N LYS A 7 3.30 22.34 2.45
CA LYS A 7 3.62 21.07 1.80
C LYS A 7 3.08 19.94 2.67
N LYS A 8 1.97 19.34 2.26
CA LYS A 8 1.39 18.18 2.93
C LYS A 8 2.20 16.94 2.57
N TRP A 9 2.72 16.27 3.59
CA TRP A 9 3.46 15.02 3.43
C TRP A 9 2.55 13.85 3.75
N TYR A 10 2.65 12.81 2.93
CA TYR A 10 1.93 11.57 3.14
C TYR A 10 2.90 10.40 3.14
N LYS A 11 2.57 9.37 3.90
CA LYS A 11 3.32 8.12 3.96
C LYS A 11 2.44 6.99 3.43
N LEU A 12 2.99 6.13 2.58
CA LEU A 12 2.29 4.94 2.13
C LEU A 12 2.01 4.03 3.34
N ALA A 13 0.73 3.67 3.52
CA ALA A 13 0.24 2.89 4.65
C ALA A 13 -0.17 1.47 4.22
N SER A 14 -0.89 1.36 3.10
CA SER A 14 -1.28 0.07 2.53
C SER A 14 -1.43 0.12 1.01
N VAL A 15 -1.43 -1.05 0.38
CA VAL A 15 -1.66 -1.25 -1.05
C VAL A 15 -2.60 -2.44 -1.27
N CYS A 16 -3.39 -2.37 -2.33
CA CYS A 16 -4.06 -3.52 -2.91
C CYS A 16 -3.39 -3.83 -4.25
N LEU A 17 -2.96 -5.07 -4.43
CA LEU A 17 -2.34 -5.59 -5.64
C LEU A 17 -3.37 -6.36 -6.43
N HIS A 18 -3.24 -6.32 -7.76
CA HIS A 18 -4.01 -7.18 -8.65
C HIS A 18 -3.04 -7.94 -9.55
N ARG A 19 -3.22 -9.26 -9.63
CA ARG A 19 -2.51 -10.12 -10.57
C ARG A 19 -3.48 -10.73 -11.55
N GLY A 20 -3.46 -10.22 -12.78
CA GLY A 20 -4.28 -10.66 -13.90
C GLY A 20 -4.43 -9.55 -14.92
N ASP A 21 -4.82 -9.92 -16.14
CA ASP A 21 -4.94 -8.95 -17.24
C ASP A 21 -6.30 -8.24 -17.27
N LYS A 22 -7.26 -8.67 -16.45
CA LYS A 22 -8.62 -8.12 -16.41
C LYS A 22 -9.12 -7.92 -14.97
N ALA A 23 -9.87 -6.86 -14.74
CA ALA A 23 -10.42 -6.59 -13.40
C ALA A 23 -11.46 -7.63 -12.95
N ASP A 24 -12.17 -8.27 -13.89
CA ASP A 24 -13.13 -9.34 -13.63
C ASP A 24 -12.49 -10.73 -13.49
N PHE A 25 -11.19 -10.86 -13.77
CA PHE A 25 -10.44 -12.11 -13.68
C PHE A 25 -8.98 -11.90 -13.26
N GLY A 26 -8.65 -12.35 -12.06
CA GLY A 26 -7.30 -12.29 -11.51
C GLY A 26 -7.32 -12.59 -10.01
N HIS A 27 -6.29 -12.13 -9.30
CA HIS A 27 -6.18 -12.32 -7.85
C HIS A 27 -5.83 -11.01 -7.15
N TYR A 28 -6.58 -10.67 -6.12
CA TYR A 28 -6.33 -9.49 -5.29
C TYR A 28 -5.67 -9.89 -3.98
N VAL A 29 -4.64 -9.16 -3.60
CA VAL A 29 -3.99 -9.32 -2.28
C VAL A 29 -3.72 -7.94 -1.67
N ALA A 30 -3.74 -7.86 -0.35
CA ALA A 30 -3.46 -6.62 0.36
C ALA A 30 -2.06 -6.69 0.98
N ALA A 31 -1.33 -5.57 0.98
CA ALA A 31 -0.16 -5.42 1.82
C ALA A 31 -0.28 -4.14 2.64
N TYR A 32 0.11 -4.20 3.92
CA TYR A 32 0.08 -3.04 4.79
C TYR A 32 1.33 -2.97 5.64
N ARG A 33 1.60 -1.76 6.15
CA ARG A 33 2.71 -1.51 7.05
C ARG A 33 2.22 -1.55 8.49
N GLU A 34 2.69 -2.53 9.26
CA GLU A 34 2.42 -2.62 10.69
C GLU A 34 3.27 -1.62 11.48
N GLU A 35 2.71 -1.02 12.52
CA GLU A 35 3.44 -0.07 13.35
C GLU A 35 4.55 -0.78 14.14
N GLY A 36 5.75 -0.20 14.18
CA GLY A 36 6.90 -0.80 14.84
C GLY A 36 7.58 -1.94 14.07
N VAL A 37 7.02 -2.40 12.95
CA VAL A 37 7.61 -3.43 12.09
C VAL A 37 8.28 -2.76 10.87
N LYS A 38 9.47 -3.24 10.51
CA LYS A 38 10.20 -2.73 9.32
C LYS A 38 9.63 -3.32 8.02
N GLU A 39 9.22 -4.57 8.07
CA GLU A 39 8.66 -5.35 6.97
C GLU A 39 7.18 -4.99 6.71
N TRP A 40 6.72 -5.32 5.52
CA TRP A 40 5.31 -5.27 5.15
C TRP A 40 4.62 -6.58 5.53
N VAL A 41 3.34 -6.50 5.84
CA VAL A 41 2.49 -7.67 6.04
C VAL A 41 1.69 -7.89 4.77
N LEU A 42 1.86 -9.04 4.12
CA LEU A 42 1.13 -9.45 2.93
C LEU A 42 0.00 -10.40 3.31
N CYS A 43 -1.23 -10.02 2.98
CA CYS A 43 -2.46 -10.76 3.20
C CYS A 43 -2.95 -11.32 1.86
N ASN A 44 -2.76 -12.63 1.69
CA ASN A 44 -3.28 -13.40 0.57
C ASN A 44 -4.40 -14.32 1.08
N ASP A 45 -5.64 -13.82 1.02
CA ASP A 45 -6.82 -14.46 1.60
C ASP A 45 -6.56 -14.85 3.08
N SER A 46 -6.62 -16.15 3.40
CA SER A 46 -6.34 -16.67 4.73
C SER A 46 -4.85 -16.79 5.07
N LYS A 47 -3.95 -16.57 4.10
CA LYS A 47 -2.51 -16.70 4.28
C LYS A 47 -1.87 -15.34 4.51
N VAL A 48 -1.24 -15.18 5.66
CA VAL A 48 -0.54 -13.94 6.06
C VAL A 48 0.95 -14.22 6.21
N VAL A 49 1.79 -13.40 5.56
CA VAL A 49 3.25 -13.52 5.60
C VAL A 49 3.91 -12.16 5.71
N LEU A 50 5.15 -12.13 6.21
CA LEU A 50 6.01 -10.95 6.14
C LEU A 50 6.64 -10.84 4.75
N ALA A 51 6.73 -9.62 4.24
CA ALA A 51 7.39 -9.26 2.99
C ALA A 51 8.41 -8.15 3.25
N ALA A 52 9.65 -8.36 2.78
CA ALA A 52 10.73 -7.39 2.99
C ALA A 52 10.44 -6.05 2.29
N ASP A 53 9.86 -6.10 1.09
CA ASP A 53 9.58 -4.94 0.27
C ASP A 53 8.08 -4.78 -0.02
N ALA A 54 7.66 -3.52 -0.12
CA ALA A 54 6.34 -3.20 -0.64
C ALA A 54 6.31 -3.52 -2.16
N PRO A 55 5.33 -4.28 -2.65
CA PRO A 55 5.15 -4.53 -4.08
C PRO A 55 4.51 -3.33 -4.80
N ILE A 56 5.08 -2.13 -4.65
CA ILE A 56 4.50 -0.87 -5.12
C ILE A 56 4.39 -0.83 -6.66
N SER A 57 5.31 -1.50 -7.37
CA SER A 57 5.33 -1.53 -8.84
C SER A 57 4.10 -2.23 -9.45
N GLU A 58 3.40 -3.06 -8.69
CA GLU A 58 2.22 -3.82 -9.12
C GLU A 58 0.93 -3.35 -8.41
N CYS A 59 0.95 -2.18 -7.75
CA CYS A 59 -0.20 -1.72 -6.99
C CYS A 59 -1.36 -1.29 -7.89
N TYR A 60 -2.55 -1.81 -7.59
CA TYR A 60 -3.80 -1.38 -8.20
C TYR A 60 -4.40 -0.20 -7.43
N LEU A 61 -4.36 -0.27 -6.10
CA LEU A 61 -4.76 0.82 -5.20
C LEU A 61 -3.64 1.08 -4.19
N ALA A 62 -3.39 2.35 -3.88
CA ALA A 62 -2.43 2.78 -2.86
C ALA A 62 -3.10 3.74 -1.87
N PHE A 63 -2.92 3.47 -0.58
CA PHE A 63 -3.50 4.23 0.50
C PHE A 63 -2.39 4.96 1.26
N TYR A 64 -2.54 6.28 1.33
CA TYR A 64 -1.56 7.18 1.91
C TYR A 64 -2.15 7.87 3.13
N GLU A 65 -1.43 7.82 4.24
CA GLU A 65 -1.79 8.51 5.47
C GLU A 65 -1.07 9.85 5.56
N LYS A 66 -1.82 10.88 5.95
CA LYS A 66 -1.26 12.20 6.20
C LYS A 66 -0.30 12.11 7.38
N LYS A 67 0.94 12.56 7.19
CA LYS A 67 1.84 12.83 8.31
C LYS A 67 1.43 14.14 8.96
N LEU A 68 1.05 14.07 10.23
CA LEU A 68 0.85 15.23 11.10
C LEU A 68 2.21 15.89 11.39
#